data_AF-A0A1G6PVC6-F1
#
_entry.id   AF-A0A1G6PVC6-F1
#
_cell.length_a   1.000
_cell.length_b   1.000
_cell.length_c   1.000
_cell.angle_alpha   90.00
_cell.angle_beta   90.00
_cell.angle_gamma   90.00
#
_symmetry.space_group_name_H-M   'P 1'
#
loop_
_entity.id
_entity.type
_entity.pdbx_description
1 polymer ?
#
loop_
_entity_poly.entity_id
_entity_poly.type
_entity_poly.pdbx_seq_one_letter_code
_entity_poly.pdbx_strand_id
1 'polypeptide(L)'
;MMHGYFWNGMWSGGGIFMGIFWILIIVIVLYFVFRNNNNNLTNNGQNYQKRNSVDEALRILNEKYVNGEISEEEYKNKKNNILN
;
A
#
# COMPACT_ATOMS: atom_id res chain seq x y z
N MET A 1 -41.81 7.64 21.81
CA MET A 1 -41.31 7.34 20.44
C MET A 1 -41.22 8.66 19.70
N MET A 2 -40.05 9.31 19.71
CA MET A 2 -39.82 10.58 19.01
C MET A 2 -38.49 10.47 18.25
N HIS A 3 -38.53 9.73 17.14
CA HIS A 3 -37.47 9.68 16.14
C HIS A 3 -38.14 10.02 14.81
N GLY A 4 -37.90 11.23 14.27
CA GLY A 4 -38.50 11.60 12.98
C GLY A 4 -38.33 13.04 12.51
N TYR A 5 -37.76 13.96 13.30
CA TYR A 5 -37.70 15.37 12.88
C TYR A 5 -36.31 15.83 12.40
N PHE A 6 -35.29 14.97 12.45
CA PHE A 6 -33.95 15.32 11.96
C PHE A 6 -33.78 15.21 10.43
N TRP A 7 -34.80 14.72 9.71
CA TRP A 7 -34.71 14.54 8.26
C TRP A 7 -35.31 15.71 7.45
N ASN A 8 -36.18 16.53 8.04
CA ASN A 8 -36.90 17.59 7.31
C ASN A 8 -36.27 19.00 7.42
N GLY A 9 -35.22 19.19 8.25
CA GLY A 9 -34.54 20.48 8.38
C GLY A 9 -33.45 20.74 7.31
N MET A 10 -33.01 19.71 6.59
CA MET A 10 -31.88 19.78 5.66
C MET A 10 -32.29 20.09 4.20
N TRP A 11 -33.56 20.43 3.98
CA TRP A 11 -34.12 20.78 2.67
C TRP A 11 -34.54 22.26 2.55
N SER A 12 -34.30 23.07 3.59
CA SER A 12 -34.34 24.52 3.46
C SER A 12 -32.99 24.96 2.88
N GLY A 13 -33.01 25.63 1.72
CA GLY A 13 -31.90 25.77 0.76
C GLY A 13 -30.51 26.14 1.30
N GLY A 14 -30.34 26.62 2.53
CA GLY A 14 -29.04 26.88 3.15
C GLY A 14 -28.22 25.61 3.51
N GLY A 15 -28.87 24.50 3.85
CA GLY A 15 -28.17 23.27 4.25
C GLY A 15 -27.53 22.52 3.06
N ILE A 16 -28.19 22.59 1.90
CA ILE A 16 -27.74 21.91 0.67
C ILE A 16 -26.48 22.60 0.11
N PHE A 17 -26.43 23.93 0.09
CA PHE A 17 -25.23 24.65 -0.37
C PHE A 17 -24.02 24.38 0.52
N MET A 18 -24.21 24.30 1.85
CA MET A 18 -23.14 23.93 2.77
C MET A 18 -22.67 22.49 2.54
N GLY A 19 -23.59 21.54 2.35
CA GLY A 19 -23.24 20.14 2.08
C GLY A 19 -22.46 19.97 0.76
N ILE A 20 -22.93 20.61 -0.32
CA ILE A 20 -22.25 20.57 -1.62
C ILE A 20 -20.87 21.21 -1.55
N PHE A 21 -20.71 22.31 -0.81
CA PHE A 21 -19.42 22.97 -0.62
C PHE A 21 -18.39 22.03 0.05
N TRP A 22 -18.78 21.31 1.11
CA TRP A 22 -17.91 20.34 1.76
C TRP A 22 -17.58 19.14 0.86
N ILE A 23 -18.55 18.63 0.10
CA ILE A 23 -18.32 17.54 -0.87
C ILE A 23 -17.31 17.97 -1.94
N LEU A 24 -17.44 19.20 -2.45
CA LEU A 24 -16.55 19.75 -3.48
C LEU A 24 -15.11 19.88 -2.95
N ILE A 25 -14.92 20.32 -1.70
CA ILE A 25 -13.60 20.36 -1.05
C ILE A 25 -12.98 18.96 -0.98
N ILE A 26 -13.75 17.95 -0.55
CA ILE A 26 -13.27 16.56 -0.47
C ILE A 26 -12.83 16.05 -1.85
N VAL A 27 -13.61 16.32 -2.89
CA VAL A 27 -13.26 15.93 -4.27
C VAL A 27 -11.96 16.59 -4.73
N ILE A 28 -11.73 17.87 -4.41
CA ILE A 28 -10.49 18.57 -4.75
C ILE A 28 -9.29 17.97 -4.02
N VAL A 29 -9.42 17.66 -2.74
CA VAL A 29 -8.36 17.02 -1.94
C VAL A 29 -8.03 15.65 -2.52
N LEU A 30 -9.04 14.82 -2.81
CA LEU A 30 -8.84 13.53 -3.45
C LEU A 30 -8.19 13.69 -4.83
N TYR A 31 -8.63 14.65 -5.64
CA TYR A 31 -8.01 14.93 -6.94
C TYR A 31 -6.53 15.24 -6.81
N PHE A 32 -6.12 16.10 -5.86
CA PHE A 32 -4.69 16.41 -5.64
C PHE A 32 -3.89 15.20 -5.16
N VAL A 33 -4.45 14.40 -4.25
CA VAL A 33 -3.80 13.18 -3.74
C VAL A 33 -3.63 12.15 -4.86
N PHE A 34 -4.66 11.91 -5.67
CA PHE A 34 -4.61 10.94 -6.77
C PHE A 34 -3.79 11.46 -7.96
N ARG A 35 -3.82 12.76 -8.27
CA ARG A 35 -3.02 13.38 -9.33
C ARG A 35 -1.53 13.23 -9.08
N ASN A 36 -1.09 13.31 -7.82
CA ASN A 36 0.31 13.13 -7.46
C ASN A 36 0.73 11.65 -7.35
N ASN A 37 -0.25 10.75 -7.17
CA ASN A 37 -0.01 9.32 -7.03
C ASN A 37 -0.15 8.51 -8.32
N ASN A 38 -0.60 9.13 -9.42
CA ASN A 38 -0.69 8.48 -10.74
C ASN A 38 0.65 8.09 -11.36
N ASN A 39 1.78 8.42 -10.72
CA ASN A 39 3.09 7.98 -11.19
C ASN A 39 3.60 6.73 -10.46
N ASN A 40 2.97 6.25 -9.38
CA ASN A 40 3.52 5.13 -8.59
C ASN A 40 2.49 4.13 -8.00
N LEU A 41 1.21 4.19 -8.37
CA LEU A 41 0.19 3.26 -7.86
C LEU A 41 -0.19 2.13 -8.83
N THR A 42 0.79 1.59 -9.56
CA THR A 42 0.59 0.35 -10.34
C THR A 42 1.53 -0.81 -9.96
N ASN A 43 2.56 -0.65 -9.12
CA ASN A 43 3.52 -1.77 -8.90
C ASN A 43 4.07 -1.97 -7.47
N ASN A 44 3.53 -1.33 -6.43
CA ASN A 44 4.11 -1.48 -5.08
C ASN A 44 3.55 -2.65 -4.25
N GLY A 45 2.45 -3.30 -4.62
CA GLY A 45 1.97 -4.49 -3.89
C GLY A 45 2.84 -5.73 -4.09
N GLN A 46 3.47 -5.89 -5.26
CA GLN A 46 4.25 -7.08 -5.61
C GLN A 46 5.74 -6.94 -5.25
N ASN A 47 6.28 -5.71 -5.24
CA ASN A 47 7.70 -5.49 -4.94
C ASN A 47 8.05 -5.65 -3.45
N TYR A 48 7.14 -5.33 -2.51
CA TYR A 48 7.38 -5.60 -1.09
C TYR A 48 7.36 -7.10 -0.78
N GLN A 49 6.45 -7.88 -1.39
CA GLN A 49 6.44 -9.33 -1.22
C GLN A 49 7.68 -9.98 -1.85
N LYS A 50 8.12 -9.53 -3.04
CA LYS A 50 9.32 -10.05 -3.69
C LYS A 50 10.59 -9.76 -2.90
N ARG A 51 10.78 -8.53 -2.38
CA ARG A 51 11.93 -8.20 -1.52
C ARG A 51 12.00 -9.08 -0.28
N ASN A 52 10.87 -9.26 0.41
CA ASN A 52 10.83 -10.11 1.60
C ASN A 52 11.24 -11.56 1.29
N SER A 53 10.78 -12.12 0.15
CA SER A 53 11.17 -13.48 -0.24
C SER A 53 12.66 -13.64 -0.59
N VAL A 54 13.28 -12.63 -1.20
CA VAL A 54 14.71 -12.64 -1.55
C VAL A 54 15.56 -12.54 -0.29
N ASP A 55 15.19 -11.64 0.63
CA ASP A 55 15.90 -11.46 1.89
C ASP A 55 15.81 -12.72 2.78
N GLU A 56 14.65 -13.39 2.80
CA GLU A 56 14.45 -14.64 3.53
C GLU A 56 15.28 -15.79 2.93
N ALA A 57 15.30 -15.93 1.60
CA ALA A 57 16.11 -16.94 0.92
C ALA A 57 17.61 -16.75 1.17
N LEU A 58 18.10 -15.51 1.14
CA LEU A 58 19.49 -15.19 1.46
C LEU A 58 19.82 -15.48 2.93
N ARG A 59 18.89 -15.21 3.86
CA ARG A 59 19.08 -15.50 5.28
C ARG A 59 19.27 -17.00 5.52
N ILE A 60 18.39 -17.83 4.96
CA ILE A 60 18.48 -19.30 5.07
C ILE A 60 19.79 -19.80 4.43
N LEU A 61 20.17 -19.24 3.29
CA LEU A 61 21.42 -19.61 2.62
C LEU A 61 22.66 -19.28 3.46
N ASN A 62 22.69 -18.10 4.09
CA ASN A 62 23.78 -17.69 4.98
C ASN A 62 23.87 -18.58 6.22
N GLU A 63 22.74 -18.92 6.83
CA GLU A 63 22.66 -19.79 8.01
C GLU A 63 23.31 -21.16 7.72
N LYS A 64 22.93 -21.78 6.60
CA LYS A 64 23.51 -23.07 6.18
C LYS A 64 25.01 -23.01 5.91
N TYR A 65 25.50 -21.90 5.35
CA TYR A 65 26.92 -21.71 5.12
C TYR A 65 27.71 -21.57 6.43
N VAL A 66 27.20 -20.78 7.38
CA VAL A 66 27.83 -20.60 8.70
C VAL A 66 27.81 -21.90 9.50
N ASN A 67 26.74 -22.70 9.39
CA ASN A 67 26.64 -24.02 9.99
C ASN A 67 27.56 -25.07 9.32
N GLY A 68 28.17 -24.75 8.18
CA GLY A 68 29.01 -25.67 7.41
C GLY A 68 28.21 -26.76 6.69
N GLU A 69 26.90 -26.60 6.53
CA GLU A 69 26.03 -27.55 5.81
C GLU A 69 26.23 -27.51 4.30
N ILE A 70 26.78 -26.41 3.77
CA ILE A 70 27.05 -26.20 2.34
C ILE A 70 28.47 -25.67 2.14
N SER A 71 29.06 -25.98 0.98
CA SER A 71 30.39 -25.46 0.62
C SER A 71 30.34 -24.00 0.15
N GLU A 72 31.50 -23.33 0.14
CA GLU A 72 31.60 -21.96 -0.38
C GLU A 72 31.19 -21.86 -1.86
N GLU A 73 31.50 -22.88 -2.65
CA GLU A 73 31.12 -22.95 -4.06
C GLU A 73 29.60 -23.05 -4.24
N GLU A 74 28.94 -23.92 -3.45
CA GLU A 74 27.48 -24.04 -3.45
C GLU A 74 26.80 -22.75 -2.97
N TYR A 75 27.36 -22.09 -1.95
CA TYR A 75 26.88 -20.81 -1.45
C TYR A 75 26.90 -19.74 -2.56
N LYS A 76 28.03 -19.59 -3.26
CA LYS A 76 28.18 -18.59 -4.34
C LYS A 76 27.21 -18.85 -5.49
N ASN A 77 27.08 -20.10 -5.93
CA ASN A 77 26.16 -20.47 -7.01
C ASN A 77 24.70 -20.17 -6.65
N LYS A 78 24.26 -20.55 -5.44
CA LYS A 78 22.88 -20.30 -4.98
C LYS A 78 22.61 -18.81 -4.77
N LYS A 79 23.57 -18.07 -4.22
CA LYS A 79 23.46 -16.62 -4.03
C LYS A 79 23.28 -15.89 -5.36
N ASN A 80 24.05 -16.26 -6.38
CA ASN A 80 23.92 -15.69 -7.72
C ASN A 80 22.55 -16.01 -8.33
N ASN A 81 22.02 -17.22 -8.13
CA ASN A 81 20.69 -17.60 -8.61
C ASN A 81 19.54 -16.83 -7.93
N ILE A 82 19.73 -16.38 -6.68
CA ILE A 82 18.73 -15.59 -5.94
C ILE A 82 18.77 -14.11 -6.34
N LEU A 83 19.95 -13.60 -6.71
CA LEU A 83 20.19 -12.20 -7.05
C LEU A 83 20.01 -11.89 -8.54
N ASN A 84 20.07 -12.89 -9.42
CA ASN A 84 19.71 -12.80 -10.85
C ASN A 84 18.20 -12.70 -11.05
#